data_AF-A0A968J179-F1
#
_entry.id   AF-A0A968J179-F1
#
_cell.length_a   1.000
_cell.length_b   1.000
_cell.length_c   1.000
_cell.angle_alpha   90.00
_cell.angle_beta   90.00
_cell.angle_gamma   90.00
#
_symmetry.space_group_name_H-M   'P 1'
#
loop_
_entity.id
_entity.type
_entity.pdbx_description
1 polymer ?
#
loop_
_entity_poly.entity_id
_entity_poly.type
_entity_poly.pdbx_seq_one_letter_code
_entity_poly.pdbx_strand_id
1 'polypeptide(L)'
;MPDAAMGYKDMANREHLAILKQGSAHWNRWREQNPEARPDLSGANLHRLPLREVNLQAADLRWANLSNANLAGAQLQGANLSRATLRDVDLFRADLTAANLNGVFAGGAYLLQATFCRTNASHGIFQRAELVGANLAPPGWRAPIL
;
A
#
# COMPACT_ATOMS: atom_id res chain seq x y z
N MET A 1 -21.16 -10.40 -16.75
CA MET A 1 -21.50 -9.98 -15.37
C MET A 1 -20.91 -11.02 -14.43
N PRO A 2 -19.92 -10.73 -13.57
CA PRO A 2 -19.48 -11.69 -12.55
C PRO A 2 -20.45 -11.69 -11.37
N ASP A 3 -20.59 -12.88 -10.79
CA ASP A 3 -21.60 -13.30 -9.82
C ASP A 3 -21.32 -12.82 -8.39
N ALA A 4 -22.36 -12.41 -7.67
CA ALA A 4 -22.30 -11.65 -6.42
C ALA A 4 -22.01 -12.50 -5.15
N ALA A 5 -21.66 -13.78 -5.31
CA ALA A 5 -21.40 -14.70 -4.18
C ALA A 5 -19.92 -15.11 -4.02
N MET A 6 -19.02 -14.74 -4.94
CA MET A 6 -17.58 -14.96 -4.80
C MET A 6 -16.99 -13.77 -4.04
N GLY A 7 -17.15 -13.78 -2.71
CA GLY A 7 -16.64 -12.73 -1.84
C GLY A 7 -15.17 -12.41 -2.14
N TYR A 8 -14.82 -11.12 -2.09
CA TYR A 8 -13.52 -10.46 -2.31
C TYR A 8 -12.26 -11.08 -1.65
N LYS A 9 -12.32 -12.28 -1.06
CA LYS A 9 -11.30 -12.87 -0.19
C LYS A 9 -10.11 -13.50 -0.91
N ASP A 10 -10.24 -13.92 -2.17
CA ASP A 10 -9.22 -14.76 -2.84
C ASP A 10 -8.87 -14.25 -4.26
N MET A 11 -8.57 -12.96 -4.43
CA MET A 11 -8.00 -12.45 -5.71
C MET A 11 -6.47 -12.50 -5.73
N ALA A 12 -5.83 -12.40 -4.57
CA ALA A 12 -4.38 -12.46 -4.45
C ALA A 12 -3.84 -13.82 -4.87
N ASN A 13 -2.67 -13.81 -5.49
CA ASN A 13 -1.91 -15.03 -5.70
C ASN A 13 -1.54 -15.64 -4.33
N ARG A 14 -1.94 -16.90 -4.12
CA ARG A 14 -1.75 -17.61 -2.85
C ARG A 14 -0.29 -17.81 -2.47
N GLU A 15 0.58 -18.00 -3.46
CA GLU A 15 2.03 -18.16 -3.26
C GLU A 15 2.64 -16.83 -2.80
N HIS A 16 2.35 -15.73 -3.49
CA HIS A 16 2.82 -14.41 -3.07
C HIS A 16 2.35 -14.08 -1.66
N LEU A 17 1.06 -14.31 -1.36
CA LEU A 17 0.53 -14.06 -0.03
C LEU A 17 1.20 -14.93 1.04
N ALA A 18 1.48 -16.20 0.73
CA ALA A 18 2.14 -17.11 1.65
C ALA A 18 3.59 -16.70 1.95
N ILE A 19 4.32 -16.22 0.95
CA ILE A 19 5.69 -15.72 1.12
C ILE A 19 5.68 -14.43 1.95
N LEU A 20 4.79 -13.48 1.62
CA LEU A 20 4.70 -12.20 2.33
C LEU A 20 4.34 -12.37 3.81
N LYS A 21 3.45 -13.33 4.12
CA LYS A 21 3.05 -13.65 5.49
C LYS A 21 4.18 -14.25 6.34
N GLN A 22 5.28 -14.71 5.73
CA GLN A 22 6.49 -15.13 6.45
C GLN A 22 7.37 -13.93 6.87
N GLY A 23 6.99 -12.70 6.49
CA GLY A 23 7.64 -11.46 6.88
C GLY A 23 8.49 -10.82 5.76
N SER A 24 8.87 -9.56 5.98
CA SER A 24 9.57 -8.75 4.97
C SER A 24 10.91 -9.37 4.52
N ALA A 25 11.65 -10.02 5.41
CA ALA A 25 12.91 -10.69 5.05
C ALA A 25 12.71 -11.85 4.06
N HIS A 26 11.65 -12.65 4.22
CA HIS A 26 11.34 -13.75 3.30
C HIS A 26 10.90 -13.21 1.94
N TRP A 27 10.04 -12.19 1.97
CA TRP A 27 9.59 -11.51 0.76
C TRP A 27 10.73 -10.86 -0.01
N ASN A 28 11.62 -10.14 0.68
CA ASN A 28 12.72 -9.42 0.04
C ASN A 28 13.71 -10.40 -0.62
N ARG A 29 14.00 -11.56 -0.02
CA ARG A 29 14.78 -12.62 -0.69
C ARG A 29 14.10 -13.15 -1.94
N TRP A 30 12.78 -13.35 -1.89
CA TRP A 30 12.04 -13.75 -3.09
C TRP A 30 12.09 -12.67 -4.18
N ARG A 31 12.03 -11.38 -3.82
CA ARG A 31 12.18 -10.24 -4.75
C ARG A 31 13.57 -10.15 -5.36
N GLU A 32 14.63 -10.45 -4.60
CA GLU A 32 16.01 -10.52 -5.12
C GLU A 32 16.14 -11.59 -6.22
N GLN A 33 15.46 -12.72 -6.05
CA GLN A 33 15.43 -13.80 -7.04
C GLN A 33 14.48 -13.51 -8.21
N ASN A 34 13.49 -12.63 -8.01
CA ASN A 34 12.42 -12.34 -8.97
C ASN A 34 12.25 -10.82 -9.17
N PRO A 35 13.27 -10.08 -9.64
CA PRO A 35 13.22 -8.62 -9.73
C PRO A 35 12.12 -8.10 -10.68
N GLU A 36 11.89 -8.83 -11.78
CA GLU A 36 10.91 -8.50 -12.81
C GLU A 36 9.49 -8.97 -12.48
N ALA A 37 9.31 -9.73 -11.39
CA ALA A 37 7.97 -10.19 -11.02
C ALA A 37 7.06 -9.01 -10.71
N ARG A 38 5.79 -9.13 -11.08
CA ARG A 38 4.71 -8.21 -10.73
C ARG A 38 3.82 -8.91 -9.71
N PRO A 39 4.03 -8.67 -8.40
CA PRO A 39 3.35 -9.47 -7.40
C PRO A 39 1.86 -9.11 -7.33
N ASP A 40 0.99 -10.11 -7.47
CA ASP A 40 -0.44 -9.97 -7.23
C ASP A 40 -0.78 -10.26 -5.76
N LEU A 41 -1.16 -9.20 -5.05
CA LEU A 41 -1.63 -9.17 -3.67
C LEU A 41 -3.02 -8.48 -3.60
N SER A 42 -3.78 -8.49 -4.70
CA SER A 42 -5.06 -7.82 -4.78
C SER A 42 -6.09 -8.45 -3.82
N GLY A 43 -6.82 -7.62 -3.08
CA GLY A 43 -7.76 -8.06 -2.05
C GLY A 43 -7.11 -8.74 -0.83
N ALA A 44 -5.78 -8.80 -0.75
CA ALA A 44 -5.10 -9.50 0.34
C ALA A 44 -5.43 -8.88 1.71
N ASN A 45 -5.65 -9.73 2.70
CA ASN A 45 -5.70 -9.30 4.09
C ASN A 45 -4.28 -9.29 4.68
N LEU A 46 -3.73 -8.09 4.83
CA LEU A 46 -2.40 -7.80 5.35
C LEU A 46 -2.49 -7.00 6.68
N HIS A 47 -3.65 -7.04 7.34
CA HIS A 47 -3.92 -6.34 8.59
C HIS A 47 -2.87 -6.69 9.65
N ARG A 48 -2.29 -5.65 10.28
CA ARG A 48 -1.29 -5.76 11.36
C ARG A 48 0.00 -6.50 11.01
N LEU A 49 0.29 -6.74 9.73
CA LEU A 49 1.53 -7.43 9.38
C LEU A 49 2.76 -6.53 9.62
N PRO A 50 3.87 -7.07 10.17
CA PRO A 50 5.13 -6.37 10.33
C PRO A 50 5.91 -6.39 9.01
N LEU A 51 5.67 -5.40 8.15
CA LEU A 51 6.19 -5.31 6.79
C LEU A 51 7.21 -4.16 6.63
N ARG A 52 8.00 -3.89 7.67
CA ARG A 52 9.05 -2.86 7.63
C ARG A 52 10.03 -3.16 6.51
N GLU A 53 10.38 -2.12 5.75
CA GLU A 53 11.36 -2.17 4.65
C GLU A 53 11.05 -3.23 3.58
N VAL A 54 9.78 -3.63 3.44
CA VAL A 54 9.36 -4.60 2.43
C VAL A 54 9.46 -4.02 1.02
N ASN A 55 9.92 -4.83 0.06
CA ASN A 55 9.96 -4.46 -1.35
C ASN A 55 8.66 -4.86 -2.08
N LEU A 56 7.67 -3.97 -2.08
CA LEU A 56 6.39 -4.14 -2.78
C LEU A 56 6.35 -3.33 -4.10
N GLN A 57 7.51 -3.09 -4.71
CA GLN A 57 7.60 -2.37 -5.98
C GLN A 57 6.73 -3.02 -7.06
N ALA A 58 5.95 -2.20 -7.76
CA ALA A 58 5.02 -2.60 -8.83
C ALA A 58 3.98 -3.67 -8.44
N ALA A 59 3.76 -3.91 -7.13
CA ALA A 59 2.77 -4.87 -6.67
C ALA A 59 1.33 -4.38 -6.93
N ASP A 60 0.45 -5.32 -7.26
CA ASP A 60 -1.00 -5.08 -7.26
C ASP A 60 -1.56 -5.31 -5.86
N LEU A 61 -1.93 -4.22 -5.19
CA LEU A 61 -2.51 -4.18 -3.85
C LEU A 61 -3.94 -3.61 -3.89
N ARG A 62 -4.61 -3.63 -5.05
CA ARG A 62 -5.97 -3.14 -5.18
C ARG A 62 -6.89 -3.83 -4.19
N TRP A 63 -7.74 -3.07 -3.50
CA TRP A 63 -8.66 -3.60 -2.49
C TRP A 63 -8.01 -4.30 -1.29
N ALA A 64 -6.68 -4.29 -1.16
CA ALA A 64 -6.01 -4.93 -0.04
C ALA A 64 -6.36 -4.22 1.29
N ASN A 65 -6.40 -4.99 2.38
CA ASN A 65 -6.53 -4.46 3.72
C ASN A 65 -5.16 -4.42 4.40
N LEU A 66 -4.56 -3.24 4.48
CA LEU A 66 -3.29 -2.96 5.16
C LEU A 66 -3.51 -2.20 6.48
N SER A 67 -4.73 -2.19 7.01
CA SER A 67 -5.03 -1.45 8.24
C SER A 67 -4.07 -1.89 9.36
N ASN A 68 -3.51 -0.93 10.09
CA ASN A 68 -2.58 -1.17 11.20
C ASN A 68 -1.29 -1.94 10.82
N ALA A 69 -1.00 -2.13 9.54
CA ALA A 69 0.26 -2.74 9.12
C ALA A 69 1.43 -1.77 9.36
N ASN A 70 2.62 -2.32 9.61
CA ASN A 70 3.84 -1.53 9.69
C ASN A 70 4.58 -1.61 8.35
N LEU A 71 4.51 -0.56 7.55
CA LEU A 71 5.20 -0.38 6.26
C LEU A 71 6.28 0.71 6.35
N ALA A 72 6.82 0.99 7.53
CA ALA A 72 7.89 1.96 7.66
C ALA A 72 9.08 1.57 6.76
N GLY A 73 9.55 2.52 5.95
CA GLY A 73 10.61 2.33 4.97
C GLY A 73 10.27 1.40 3.79
N ALA A 74 9.00 1.00 3.61
CA ALA A 74 8.61 0.13 2.51
C ALA A 74 8.85 0.78 1.14
N GLN A 75 9.22 -0.06 0.16
CA GLN A 75 9.40 0.33 -1.24
C GLN A 75 8.10 0.00 -1.99
N LEU A 76 7.31 1.01 -2.36
CA LEU A 76 6.00 0.89 -2.99
C LEU A 76 5.96 1.58 -4.37
N GLN A 77 7.12 1.74 -5.02
CA GLN A 77 7.21 2.49 -6.26
C GLN A 77 6.39 1.81 -7.35
N GLY A 78 5.52 2.57 -8.01
CA GLY A 78 4.61 2.06 -9.04
C GLY A 78 3.57 1.05 -8.54
N ALA A 79 3.44 0.82 -7.22
CA ALA A 79 2.45 -0.10 -6.68
C ALA A 79 1.02 0.41 -6.90
N ASN A 80 0.09 -0.50 -7.16
CA ASN A 80 -1.32 -0.17 -7.32
C ASN A 80 -2.09 -0.44 -6.03
N LEU A 81 -2.32 0.60 -5.25
CA LEU A 81 -3.06 0.58 -3.97
C LEU A 81 -4.49 1.12 -4.13
N SER A 82 -5.01 1.18 -5.36
CA SER A 82 -6.32 1.79 -5.57
C SER A 82 -7.42 1.05 -4.81
N ARG A 83 -8.25 1.82 -4.11
CA ARG A 83 -9.31 1.34 -3.21
C ARG A 83 -8.82 0.42 -2.07
N ALA A 84 -7.53 0.43 -1.73
CA ALA A 84 -7.02 -0.27 -0.55
C ALA A 84 -7.46 0.43 0.75
N THR A 85 -7.45 -0.31 1.86
CA THR A 85 -7.68 0.24 3.20
C THR A 85 -6.34 0.34 3.93
N LEU A 86 -5.94 1.57 4.26
CA LEU A 86 -4.69 1.96 4.90
C LEU A 86 -4.94 2.59 6.30
N ARG A 87 -6.00 2.18 7.00
CA ARG A 87 -6.37 2.80 8.28
C ARG A 87 -5.30 2.55 9.33
N ASP A 88 -4.81 3.61 9.97
CA ASP A 88 -3.76 3.56 10.99
C ASP A 88 -2.48 2.81 10.53
N VAL A 89 -2.18 2.83 9.22
CA VAL A 89 -0.96 2.22 8.69
C VAL A 89 0.25 3.10 9.02
N ASP A 90 1.38 2.49 9.35
CA ASP A 90 2.67 3.20 9.46
C ASP A 90 3.40 3.15 8.11
N LEU A 91 3.50 4.29 7.44
CA LEU A 91 4.21 4.50 6.18
C LEU A 91 5.40 5.46 6.37
N PHE A 92 5.92 5.58 7.60
CA PHE A 92 7.07 6.45 7.89
C PHE A 92 8.23 6.17 6.93
N ARG A 93 8.71 7.20 6.22
CA ARG A 93 9.79 7.10 5.22
C ARG A 93 9.55 6.10 4.07
N ALA A 94 8.31 5.67 3.84
CA ALA A 94 8.00 4.80 2.71
C ALA A 94 8.12 5.56 1.38
N ASP A 95 8.51 4.85 0.32
CA ASP A 95 8.60 5.43 -1.02
C ASP A 95 7.41 4.99 -1.88
N LEU A 96 6.48 5.92 -2.10
CA LEU A 96 5.27 5.75 -2.89
C LEU A 96 5.41 6.34 -4.30
N THR A 97 6.63 6.60 -4.78
CA THR A 97 6.85 7.22 -6.09
C THR A 97 6.10 6.48 -7.20
N ALA A 98 5.31 7.21 -7.99
CA ALA A 98 4.45 6.69 -9.05
C ALA A 98 3.38 5.67 -8.61
N ALA A 99 3.11 5.53 -7.31
CA ALA A 99 2.07 4.64 -6.82
C ALA A 99 0.66 5.17 -7.17
N ASN A 100 -0.30 4.26 -7.26
CA ASN A 100 -1.71 4.60 -7.44
C ASN A 100 -2.48 4.42 -6.14
N LEU A 101 -2.78 5.53 -5.46
CA LEU A 101 -3.59 5.63 -4.24
C LEU A 101 -5.05 6.04 -4.53
N ASN A 102 -5.53 5.90 -5.77
CA ASN A 102 -6.87 6.34 -6.13
C ASN A 102 -7.95 5.67 -5.26
N GLY A 103 -8.79 6.49 -4.62
CA GLY A 103 -9.88 5.99 -3.77
C GLY A 103 -9.42 5.24 -2.52
N VAL A 104 -8.18 5.45 -2.05
CA VAL A 104 -7.66 4.80 -0.84
C VAL A 104 -8.37 5.31 0.42
N PHE A 105 -8.53 4.44 1.42
CA PHE A 105 -9.03 4.81 2.75
C PHE A 105 -7.88 4.83 3.76
N ALA A 106 -7.23 5.99 3.95
CA ALA A 106 -6.03 6.17 4.76
C ALA A 106 -6.29 7.00 6.03
N GLY A 107 -7.43 6.77 6.69
CA GLY A 107 -7.74 7.46 7.95
C GLY A 107 -6.75 7.10 9.05
N GLY A 108 -6.16 8.08 9.74
CA GLY A 108 -5.16 7.85 10.79
C GLY A 108 -3.80 7.35 10.30
N ALA A 109 -3.55 7.31 8.98
CA ALA A 109 -2.27 6.84 8.44
C ALA A 109 -1.11 7.77 8.84
N TYR A 110 0.02 7.18 9.21
CA TYR A 110 1.26 7.88 9.52
C TYR A 110 2.14 7.94 8.28
N LEU A 111 2.30 9.12 7.67
CA LEU A 111 2.97 9.32 6.37
C LEU A 111 4.19 10.25 6.49
N LEU A 112 4.67 10.48 7.72
CA LEU A 112 5.81 11.35 8.01
C LEU A 112 7.04 10.94 7.17
N GLN A 113 7.63 11.91 6.46
CA GLN A 113 8.79 11.72 5.57
C GLN A 113 8.59 10.73 4.41
N ALA A 114 7.35 10.32 4.09
CA ALA A 114 7.09 9.51 2.90
C ALA A 114 7.23 10.33 1.59
N THR A 115 7.63 9.66 0.51
CA THR A 115 7.85 10.28 -0.81
C THR A 115 6.66 10.01 -1.73
N PHE A 116 6.06 11.06 -2.32
CA PHE A 116 4.86 10.96 -3.17
C PHE A 116 5.06 11.45 -4.62
N CYS A 117 6.30 11.50 -5.11
CA CYS A 117 6.58 11.94 -6.48
C CYS A 117 5.75 11.18 -7.52
N ARG A 118 4.98 11.88 -8.37
CA ARG A 118 4.09 11.29 -9.40
C ARG A 118 3.01 10.32 -8.86
N THR A 119 2.66 10.41 -7.58
CA THR A 119 1.63 9.55 -6.97
C THR A 119 0.23 10.03 -7.34
N ASN A 120 -0.67 9.11 -7.68
CA ASN A 120 -2.08 9.45 -7.88
C ASN A 120 -2.87 9.21 -6.60
N ALA A 121 -3.21 10.28 -5.86
CA ALA A 121 -4.03 10.19 -4.64
C ALA A 121 -5.47 10.69 -4.84
N SER A 122 -5.94 10.77 -6.09
CA SER A 122 -7.30 11.25 -6.40
C SER A 122 -8.36 10.44 -5.66
N HIS A 123 -9.35 11.11 -5.07
CA HIS A 123 -10.43 10.49 -4.29
C HIS A 123 -9.98 9.74 -3.02
N GLY A 124 -8.71 9.82 -2.63
CA GLY A 124 -8.25 9.26 -1.36
C GLY A 124 -8.81 10.01 -0.15
N ILE A 125 -9.07 9.27 0.94
CA ILE A 125 -9.56 9.80 2.21
C ILE A 125 -8.44 9.72 3.25
N PHE A 126 -7.91 10.87 3.67
CA PHE A 126 -6.76 11.00 4.59
C PHE A 126 -7.13 11.67 5.93
N GLN A 127 -8.34 11.42 6.43
CA GLN A 127 -8.79 12.02 7.69
C GLN A 127 -7.86 11.62 8.84
N ARG A 128 -7.39 12.60 9.62
CA ARG A 128 -6.45 12.38 10.74
C ARG A 128 -5.11 11.75 10.34
N ALA A 129 -4.75 11.77 9.05
CA ALA A 129 -3.44 11.29 8.61
C ALA A 129 -2.33 12.31 8.95
N GLU A 130 -1.17 11.82 9.38
CA GLU A 130 -0.01 12.66 9.69
C GLU A 130 0.87 12.82 8.46
N LEU A 131 0.87 14.01 7.85
CA LEU A 131 1.55 14.32 6.57
C LEU A 131 2.77 15.24 6.72
N VAL A 132 3.21 15.52 7.94
CA VAL A 132 4.35 16.45 8.16
C VAL A 132 5.58 15.94 7.40
N GLY A 133 6.25 16.82 6.65
CA GLY A 133 7.45 16.45 5.88
C GLY A 133 7.24 15.48 4.71
N ALA A 134 5.99 15.14 4.35
CA ALA A 134 5.69 14.38 3.14
C ALA A 134 5.92 15.25 1.90
N ASN A 135 6.67 14.74 0.91
CA ASN A 135 6.94 15.47 -0.34
C ASN A 135 5.76 15.28 -1.31
N LEU A 136 4.72 16.11 -1.17
CA LEU A 136 3.52 16.12 -2.01
C LEU A 136 3.72 17.02 -3.25
N ALA A 137 3.40 16.51 -4.45
CA ALA A 137 3.30 17.31 -5.68
C ALA A 137 1.81 17.37 -6.17
N PRO A 138 1.24 18.55 -6.55
CA PRO A 138 -0.20 18.68 -6.90
C PRO A 138 -0.51 18.26 -8.36
N PRO A 139 -1.79 18.15 -8.83
CA PRO A 139 -3.01 18.82 -8.32
C PRO A 139 -4.19 17.91 -7.91
N GLY A 140 -4.98 18.38 -6.94
CA GLY A 140 -6.24 17.75 -6.49
C GLY A 140 -6.35 17.50 -4.99
N TRP A 141 -5.28 17.75 -4.23
CA TRP A 141 -5.27 17.53 -2.79
C TRP A 141 -6.18 18.54 -2.06
N ARG A 142 -7.11 18.03 -1.25
CA ARG A 142 -7.81 18.78 -0.22
C ARG A 142 -7.18 18.41 1.12
N ALA A 143 -6.45 19.35 1.72
CA ALA A 143 -5.99 19.22 3.09
C ALA A 143 -7.21 19.03 4.03
N PRO A 144 -7.14 18.13 5.03
CA PRO A 144 -8.17 18.07 6.05
C PRO A 144 -8.14 19.36 6.89
N ILE A 145 -9.31 19.94 7.12
CA ILE A 145 -9.51 21.08 8.02
C ILE A 145 -9.29 20.56 9.45
N LEU A 146 -8.36 21.17 10.18
CA LEU A 146 -8.17 20.98 11.63
C LEU A 146 -9.27 21.69 12.41
#